data_AF-A0A4Q4MUP2-F1
#
_entry.id   AF-A0A4Q4MUP2-F1
#
_cell.length_a   1.000
_cell.length_b   1.000
_cell.length_c   1.000
_cell.angle_alpha   90.00
_cell.angle_beta   90.00
_cell.angle_gamma   90.00
#
_symmetry.space_group_name_H-M   'P 1'
#
loop_
_entity.id
_entity.type
_entity.pdbx_description
1 polymer ?
#
loop_
_entity_poly.entity_id
_entity_poly.type
_entity_poly.pdbx_seq_one_letter_code
_entity_poly.pdbx_strand_id
1 'polypeptide(L)'
;MLDNEPENATSNDGRPKTSSDSSLTPCPNLIIKEYCLKHAAVFKELTDLRRRGWENPQGDDHFRVQRHRADNADESGKRIFYKMMCQIGDELDEMTSVLPSTSSFSRNPAILDLCMAPGGFTASILKRNCDARVCGISLPVSQGGHKQCVQ
;
A
#
# COMPACT_ATOMS: atom_id res chain seq x y z
N MET A 1 8.16 -16.29 -51.74
CA MET A 1 9.56 -15.83 -51.81
C MET A 1 9.58 -14.43 -51.22
N LEU A 2 10.02 -14.19 -50.00
CA LEU A 2 10.79 -14.99 -49.04
C LEU A 2 10.24 -14.70 -47.64
N ASP A 3 10.07 -15.77 -46.88
CA ASP A 3 9.92 -15.77 -45.43
C ASP A 3 11.14 -15.12 -44.76
N ASN A 4 10.95 -14.52 -43.59
CA ASN A 4 11.93 -14.57 -42.50
C ASN A 4 11.33 -14.00 -41.20
N GLU A 5 10.95 -14.92 -40.33
CA GLU A 5 10.77 -14.76 -38.89
C GLU A 5 12.07 -14.27 -38.23
N PRO A 6 12.03 -13.40 -37.20
CA PRO A 6 13.19 -13.18 -36.36
C PRO A 6 13.26 -14.21 -35.21
N GLU A 7 14.20 -15.12 -35.41
CA GLU A 7 15.02 -15.89 -34.48
C GLU A 7 14.77 -15.77 -32.96
N ASN A 8 14.42 -16.94 -32.44
CA ASN A 8 14.65 -17.49 -31.12
C ASN A 8 16.02 -17.09 -30.49
N ALA A 9 16.02 -16.05 -29.66
CA ALA A 9 17.12 -15.76 -28.74
C ALA A 9 17.06 -16.73 -27.54
N THR A 10 17.70 -17.88 -27.70
CA THR A 10 18.00 -18.81 -26.61
C THR A 10 19.00 -18.18 -25.66
N SER A 11 18.51 -17.59 -24.56
CA SER A 11 19.35 -17.27 -23.40
C SER A 11 19.71 -18.58 -22.70
N ASN A 12 20.90 -19.08 -23.01
CA ASN A 12 21.52 -20.23 -22.39
C ASN A 12 22.01 -19.83 -20.99
N ASP A 13 21.08 -19.72 -20.03
CA ASP A 13 21.44 -19.56 -18.62
C ASP A 13 21.90 -20.93 -18.10
N GLY A 14 23.19 -21.04 -17.79
CA GLY A 14 23.91 -22.26 -17.42
C GLY A 14 23.52 -22.84 -16.07
N ARG A 15 22.22 -22.97 -15.79
CA ARG A 15 21.70 -23.55 -14.57
C ARG A 15 21.80 -25.08 -14.64
N PRO A 16 22.39 -25.75 -13.64
CA PRO A 16 22.42 -27.19 -13.61
C PRO A 16 20.99 -27.73 -13.67
N LYS A 17 20.72 -28.66 -14.60
CA LYS A 17 19.50 -29.46 -14.57
C LYS A 17 19.57 -30.37 -13.35
N THR A 18 19.05 -29.90 -12.22
CA THR A 18 18.87 -30.74 -11.04
C THR A 18 17.66 -31.63 -11.27
N SER A 19 17.92 -32.85 -11.74
CA SER A 19 17.07 -33.98 -11.44
C SER A 19 17.13 -34.21 -9.92
N SER A 20 16.13 -33.73 -9.20
CA SER A 20 15.90 -34.16 -7.82
C SER A 20 14.41 -34.22 -7.58
N ASP A 21 13.93 -35.45 -7.49
CA ASP A 21 12.69 -35.85 -6.87
C ASP A 21 12.59 -35.19 -5.48
N SER A 22 11.94 -34.02 -5.43
CA SER A 22 11.72 -33.29 -4.18
C SER A 22 10.26 -33.50 -3.79
N SER A 23 10.02 -34.28 -2.75
CA SER A 23 8.77 -34.22 -1.99
C SER A 23 8.50 -32.75 -1.64
N LEU A 24 7.60 -32.10 -2.39
CA LEU A 24 7.26 -30.69 -2.24
C LEU A 24 6.58 -30.50 -0.89
N THR A 25 7.34 -30.15 0.13
CA THR A 25 6.80 -29.66 1.39
C THR A 25 5.88 -28.46 1.07
N PRO A 26 4.57 -28.55 1.37
CA PRO A 26 3.64 -27.46 1.05
C PRO A 26 4.09 -26.17 1.76
N CYS A 27 3.97 -25.03 1.10
CA CYS A 27 4.38 -23.77 1.74
C CYS A 27 3.55 -23.53 3.02
N PRO A 28 4.12 -22.97 4.10
CA PRO A 28 3.43 -22.83 5.38
C PRO A 28 2.06 -22.12 5.27
N ASN A 29 1.97 -21.11 4.39
CA ASN A 29 0.73 -20.39 4.15
C ASN A 29 -0.38 -21.26 3.54
N LEU A 30 -0.03 -22.23 2.68
CA LEU A 30 -1.00 -23.17 2.12
C LEU A 30 -1.53 -24.12 3.21
N ILE A 31 -0.65 -24.65 4.06
CA ILE A 31 -1.04 -25.54 5.17
C ILE A 31 -2.01 -24.82 6.11
N ILE A 32 -1.66 -23.59 6.54
CA ILE A 32 -2.51 -22.78 7.43
C ILE A 32 -3.85 -22.48 6.74
N LYS A 33 -3.82 -22.08 5.47
CA LYS A 33 -5.04 -21.79 4.71
C LYS A 33 -5.96 -23.01 4.63
N GLU A 34 -5.43 -24.18 4.29
CA GLU A 34 -6.23 -25.42 4.20
C GLU A 34 -6.82 -25.82 5.55
N TYR A 35 -6.03 -25.71 6.62
CA TYR A 35 -6.51 -25.97 7.97
C TYR A 35 -7.67 -25.03 8.32
N CYS A 36 -7.51 -23.72 8.10
CA CYS A 36 -8.56 -22.74 8.37
C CYS A 36 -9.81 -22.97 7.50
N LEU A 37 -9.67 -23.36 6.23
CA LEU A 37 -10.81 -23.68 5.36
C LEU A 37 -11.61 -24.90 5.84
N LYS A 38 -10.93 -25.88 6.46
CA LYS A 38 -11.58 -27.09 7.00
C LYS A 38 -12.24 -26.85 8.35
N HIS A 39 -11.65 -26.00 9.19
CA HIS A 39 -12.01 -25.90 10.60
C HIS A 39 -12.70 -24.59 11.01
N ALA A 40 -12.65 -23.54 10.19
CA ALA A 40 -13.25 -22.24 10.51
C ALA A 40 -14.26 -21.81 9.44
N ALA A 41 -15.56 -21.99 9.73
CA ALA A 41 -16.65 -21.63 8.82
C ALA A 41 -16.58 -20.16 8.36
N VAL A 42 -16.31 -19.24 9.30
CA VAL A 42 -16.16 -17.80 9.01
C VAL A 42 -14.99 -17.55 8.05
N PHE A 43 -13.86 -18.24 8.24
CA PHE A 43 -12.71 -18.09 7.34
C PHE A 43 -13.02 -18.57 5.93
N LYS A 44 -13.75 -19.68 5.79
CA LYS A 44 -14.22 -20.19 4.51
C LYS A 44 -15.13 -19.19 3.81
N GLU A 45 -16.14 -18.66 4.51
CA GLU A 45 -17.05 -17.66 3.97
C GLU A 45 -16.31 -16.40 3.51
N LEU A 46 -15.40 -15.86 4.34
CA LEU A 46 -14.57 -14.71 3.98
C LEU A 46 -13.66 -14.99 2.79
N THR A 47 -13.15 -16.21 2.66
CA THR A 47 -12.34 -16.61 1.50
C THR A 47 -13.18 -16.63 0.23
N ASP A 48 -14.40 -17.17 0.29
CA ASP A 48 -15.33 -17.20 -0.84
C ASP A 48 -15.80 -15.81 -1.24
N LEU A 49 -16.10 -14.94 -0.26
CA LEU A 49 -16.41 -13.52 -0.48
C LEU A 49 -15.26 -12.79 -1.15
N ARG A 50 -14.02 -12.96 -0.63
CA ARG A 50 -12.83 -12.35 -1.20
C ARG A 50 -12.60 -12.80 -2.64
N ARG A 51 -12.75 -14.11 -2.91
CA ARG A 51 -12.63 -14.67 -4.26
C ARG A 51 -13.64 -14.02 -5.22
N ARG A 52 -14.92 -13.94 -4.83
CA ARG A 52 -15.96 -13.27 -5.63
C ARG A 52 -15.65 -11.80 -5.90
N GLY A 53 -15.11 -11.09 -4.91
CA GLY A 53 -14.68 -9.70 -5.07
C GLY A 53 -13.50 -9.57 -6.06
N TRP A 54 -12.50 -10.45 -5.94
CA TRP A 54 -11.29 -10.43 -6.77
C TRP A 54 -11.54 -10.87 -8.21
N GLU A 55 -12.52 -11.74 -8.44
CA GLU A 55 -12.93 -12.19 -9.77
C GLU A 55 -13.98 -11.27 -10.42
N ASN A 56 -14.44 -10.21 -9.74
CA ASN A 56 -15.43 -9.29 -10.29
C ASN A 56 -14.76 -8.16 -11.11
N PRO A 57 -14.85 -8.16 -12.45
CA PRO A 57 -14.21 -7.14 -13.28
C PRO A 57 -14.78 -5.74 -13.06
N GLN A 58 -16.01 -5.61 -12.55
CA GLN A 58 -16.58 -4.30 -12.21
C GLN A 58 -15.82 -3.62 -11.05
N GLY A 59 -15.22 -4.42 -10.16
CA GLY A 59 -14.34 -3.91 -9.11
C GLY A 59 -13.10 -3.25 -9.70
N ASP A 60 -12.48 -3.90 -10.69
CA ASP A 60 -11.29 -3.37 -11.37
C ASP A 60 -11.60 -2.05 -12.09
N ASP A 61 -12.74 -1.97 -12.78
CA ASP A 61 -13.20 -0.75 -13.42
C ASP A 61 -13.44 0.38 -12.41
N HIS A 62 -14.08 0.07 -11.29
CA HIS A 62 -14.32 1.02 -10.22
C HIS A 62 -13.01 1.58 -9.66
N PHE A 63 -12.07 0.71 -9.31
CA PHE A 63 -10.78 1.13 -8.76
C PHE A 63 -9.89 1.81 -9.81
N ARG A 64 -10.01 1.48 -11.09
CA ARG A 64 -9.35 2.19 -12.19
C ARG A 64 -9.80 3.65 -12.25
N VAL A 65 -11.10 3.90 -12.17
CA VAL A 65 -11.64 5.27 -12.15
C VAL A 65 -11.21 6.01 -10.88
N GLN A 66 -11.24 5.35 -9.72
CA GLN A 66 -10.77 5.95 -8.47
C GLN A 66 -9.28 6.34 -8.52
N ARG A 67 -8.40 5.44 -8.98
CA ARG A 67 -6.98 5.72 -9.15
C ARG A 67 -6.77 6.91 -10.08
N HIS A 68 -7.43 6.91 -11.24
CA HIS A 68 -7.34 8.03 -12.17
C HIS A 68 -7.74 9.37 -11.52
N ARG A 69 -8.82 9.40 -10.75
CA ARG A 69 -9.26 10.61 -10.03
C ARG A 69 -8.27 11.05 -8.94
N ALA A 70 -7.68 10.09 -8.22
CA ALA A 70 -6.67 10.38 -7.22
C ALA A 70 -5.41 10.96 -7.88
N ASP A 71 -4.84 10.27 -8.86
CA ASP A 71 -3.59 10.65 -9.54
C ASP A 71 -3.71 12.00 -10.28
N ASN A 72 -4.91 12.33 -10.78
CA ASN A 72 -5.18 13.52 -11.59
C ASN A 72 -6.02 14.57 -10.86
N ALA A 73 -6.02 14.57 -9.52
CA ALA A 73 -6.74 15.56 -8.75
C ALA A 73 -6.23 16.99 -9.05
N ASP A 74 -7.16 17.91 -9.26
CA ASP A 74 -6.85 19.34 -9.37
C ASP A 74 -6.47 19.93 -8.00
N GLU A 75 -6.12 21.22 -7.96
CA GLU A 75 -5.75 21.88 -6.70
C GLU A 75 -6.87 21.86 -5.65
N SER A 76 -8.14 21.83 -6.08
CA SER A 76 -9.28 21.69 -5.18
C SER A 76 -9.32 20.29 -4.55
N GLY A 77 -9.19 19.25 -5.38
CA GLY A 77 -9.12 17.84 -4.95
C GLY A 77 -7.95 17.58 -4.01
N LYS A 78 -6.77 18.13 -4.31
CA LYS A 78 -5.59 18.03 -3.41
C LYS A 78 -5.86 18.63 -2.04
N ARG A 79 -6.54 19.78 -1.97
CA ARG A 79 -6.96 20.39 -0.70
C ARG A 79 -7.98 19.54 0.05
N ILE A 80 -8.90 18.89 -0.66
CA ILE A 80 -9.86 17.96 -0.05
C ILE A 80 -9.11 16.77 0.56
N PHE A 81 -8.18 16.15 -0.19
CA PHE A 81 -7.36 15.04 0.32
C PHE A 81 -6.55 15.43 1.54
N TYR A 82 -5.91 16.60 1.51
CA TYR A 82 -5.17 17.13 2.65
C TYR A 82 -6.05 17.24 3.90
N LYS A 83 -7.22 17.90 3.78
CA LYS A 83 -8.15 18.06 4.90
C LYS A 83 -8.66 16.73 5.44
N MET A 84 -9.03 15.81 4.54
CA MET A 84 -9.47 14.47 4.89
C MET A 84 -8.38 13.72 5.68
N MET A 85 -7.12 13.78 5.23
CA MET A 85 -6.00 13.15 5.94
C MET A 85 -5.77 13.76 7.31
N CYS A 86 -5.85 15.10 7.46
CA CYS A 86 -5.76 15.74 8.77
C CYS A 86 -6.90 15.28 9.71
N GLN A 87 -8.13 15.21 9.20
CA GLN A 87 -9.28 14.76 9.99
C GLN A 87 -9.08 13.32 10.49
N ILE A 88 -8.68 12.40 9.61
CA ILE A 88 -8.40 11.01 10.00
C ILE A 88 -7.26 10.95 11.01
N GLY A 89 -6.19 11.74 10.82
CA GLY A 89 -5.07 11.79 11.75
C GLY A 89 -5.47 12.28 13.15
N ASP A 90 -6.26 13.35 13.21
CA ASP A 90 -6.76 13.92 14.45
C ASP A 90 -7.74 12.96 15.17
N GLU A 91 -8.68 12.34 14.44
CA GLU A 91 -9.64 11.37 14.98
C GLU A 91 -8.94 10.10 15.50
N LEU A 92 -7.92 9.61 14.78
CA LEU A 92 -7.14 8.46 15.20
C LEU A 92 -6.42 8.73 16.51
N ASP A 93 -5.79 9.90 16.64
CA ASP A 93 -5.13 10.30 17.88
C ASP A 93 -6.14 10.49 19.03
N GLU A 94 -7.27 11.15 18.78
CA GLU A 94 -8.30 11.35 19.79
C GLU A 94 -8.78 10.02 20.37
N MET A 95 -8.98 9.01 19.53
CA MET A 95 -9.51 7.71 19.93
C MET A 95 -8.48 6.77 20.57
N THR A 96 -7.20 6.90 20.20
CA THR A 96 -6.18 5.91 20.56
C THR A 96 -5.02 6.47 21.36
N SER A 97 -4.89 7.80 21.44
CA SER A 97 -3.72 8.49 21.99
C SER A 97 -2.41 8.02 21.36
N VAL A 98 -2.44 7.65 20.07
CA VAL A 98 -1.27 7.14 19.34
C VAL A 98 -0.16 8.18 19.20
N LEU A 99 -0.49 9.48 19.29
CA LEU A 99 0.48 10.57 19.24
C LEU A 99 0.88 11.01 20.67
N PRO A 100 2.00 10.50 21.19
CA PRO A 100 2.52 10.92 22.49
C PRO A 100 2.74 12.43 22.56
N SER A 101 2.51 12.96 23.76
CA SER A 101 2.82 14.36 24.10
C SER A 101 4.33 14.61 24.01
N THR A 102 4.73 15.82 23.60
CA THR A 102 6.13 16.26 23.53
C THR A 102 6.87 16.07 24.85
N SER A 103 6.17 16.28 25.98
CA SER A 103 6.69 16.08 27.33
C SER A 103 7.07 14.63 27.67
N SER A 104 6.57 13.66 26.91
CA SER A 104 6.86 12.24 27.12
C SER A 104 8.21 11.81 26.54
N PHE A 105 8.86 12.67 25.74
CA PHE A 105 10.12 12.34 25.10
C PHE A 105 11.30 13.09 25.70
N SER A 106 12.43 12.40 25.86
CA SER A 106 13.71 13.02 26.23
C SER A 106 14.37 13.77 25.07
N ARG A 107 13.88 13.58 23.83
CA ARG A 107 14.35 14.19 22.59
C ARG A 107 13.18 14.36 21.62
N ASN A 108 13.33 15.28 20.66
CA ASN A 108 12.34 15.45 19.62
C ASN A 108 12.11 14.15 18.84
N PRO A 109 10.84 13.71 18.67
CA PRO A 109 10.55 12.46 17.98
C PRO A 109 10.92 12.55 16.50
N ALA A 110 11.39 11.43 15.94
CA ALA A 110 11.65 11.27 14.52
C ALA A 110 10.52 10.45 13.89
N ILE A 111 9.87 11.00 12.86
CA ILE A 111 8.69 10.42 12.23
C ILE A 111 9.00 10.10 10.78
N LEU A 112 8.54 8.93 10.33
CA LEU A 112 8.54 8.53 8.93
C LEU A 112 7.09 8.51 8.42
N ASP A 113 6.80 9.35 7.43
CA ASP A 113 5.50 9.37 6.75
C ASP A 113 5.64 8.70 5.37
N LEU A 114 5.15 7.47 5.29
CA LEU A 114 5.08 6.71 4.05
C LEU A 114 3.79 7.10 3.32
N CYS A 115 3.94 7.60 2.08
CA CYS A 115 2.88 8.26 1.32
C CYS A 115 2.53 9.66 1.85
N MET A 116 3.56 10.44 2.21
CA MET A 116 3.40 11.74 2.85
C MET A 116 2.46 12.65 2.06
N ALA A 117 2.70 12.91 0.77
CA ALA A 117 1.94 13.94 0.05
C ALA A 117 0.43 13.57 -0.06
N PRO A 118 -0.49 14.51 0.26
CA PRO A 118 -0.27 15.95 0.50
C PRO A 118 0.24 16.36 1.89
N GLY A 119 0.27 15.47 2.88
CA GLY A 119 0.95 15.70 4.17
C GLY A 119 0.02 15.84 5.37
N GLY A 120 -1.25 15.44 5.25
CA GLY A 120 -2.25 15.68 6.30
C GLY A 120 -1.95 14.93 7.60
N PHE A 121 -1.47 13.69 7.53
CA PHE A 121 -1.06 12.95 8.74
C PHE A 121 0.14 13.61 9.41
N THR A 122 1.17 13.99 8.64
CA THR A 122 2.27 14.79 9.15
C THR A 122 1.77 16.07 9.85
N ALA A 123 0.81 16.78 9.26
CA ALA A 123 0.26 18.00 9.85
C ALA A 123 -0.42 17.73 11.21
N SER A 124 -1.22 16.65 11.32
CA SER A 124 -1.81 16.22 12.60
C SER A 124 -0.76 15.94 13.67
N ILE A 125 0.39 15.35 13.29
CA ILE A 125 1.47 15.08 14.23
C ILE A 125 2.16 16.37 14.66
N LEU A 126 2.51 17.25 13.72
CA LEU A 126 3.19 18.52 14.00
C LEU A 126 2.34 19.48 14.84
N LYS A 127 1.01 19.39 14.76
CA LYS A 127 0.07 20.12 15.63
C LYS A 127 0.28 19.81 17.12
N ARG A 128 0.67 18.57 17.45
CA ARG A 128 0.94 18.12 18.84
C ARG A 128 2.43 18.15 19.18
N ASN A 129 3.26 17.85 18.20
CA ASN A 129 4.71 17.71 18.34
C ASN A 129 5.41 18.66 17.35
N CYS A 130 5.36 19.96 17.63
CA CYS A 130 5.89 20.99 16.73
C CYS A 130 7.39 20.85 16.46
N ASP A 131 8.14 20.30 17.41
CA ASP A 131 9.59 20.12 17.30
C ASP A 131 10.01 18.78 16.67
N ALA A 132 9.03 17.97 16.26
CA ALA A 132 9.30 16.66 15.68
C ALA A 132 10.02 16.78 14.33
N ARG A 133 10.95 15.85 14.08
CA ARG A 133 11.64 15.76 12.80
C ARG A 133 10.91 14.76 11.91
N VAL A 134 10.38 15.23 10.79
CA VAL A 134 9.61 14.39 9.86
C VAL A 134 10.43 14.10 8.61
N CYS A 135 10.46 12.84 8.20
CA CYS A 135 10.93 12.39 6.90
C CYS A 135 9.75 11.82 6.13
N GLY A 136 9.48 12.37 4.95
CA GLY A 136 8.38 11.93 4.08
C GLY A 136 8.89 11.19 2.87
N ILE A 137 8.24 10.07 2.54
CA ILE A 137 8.41 9.38 1.26
C ILE A 137 7.09 9.51 0.50
N SER A 138 7.16 9.98 -0.74
CA SER A 138 5.98 10.08 -1.61
C SER A 138 6.34 9.77 -3.06
N LEU A 139 5.32 9.48 -3.85
CA LEU A 139 5.45 9.22 -5.26
C LEU A 139 5.87 10.51 -5.99
N PRO A 140 6.76 10.45 -7.00
CA PRO A 140 7.06 11.63 -7.82
C PRO A 140 5.81 12.17 -8.51
N VAL A 141 5.71 13.49 -8.64
CA VAL A 141 4.56 14.14 -9.33
C VAL A 141 4.39 13.62 -10.76
N SER A 142 5.51 13.34 -11.44
CA SER A 142 5.51 12.78 -12.80
C SER A 142 4.92 11.36 -12.89
N GLN A 143 4.74 10.67 -11.76
CA GLN A 143 4.16 9.33 -11.69
C GLN A 143 2.77 9.32 -11.02
N GLY A 144 2.12 10.48 -10.89
CA GLY A 144 0.81 10.61 -10.24
C GLY A 144 0.88 11.05 -8.77
N GLY A 145 2.06 11.41 -8.28
CA GLY A 145 2.22 11.94 -6.92
C GLY A 145 1.69 13.36 -6.74
N HIS A 146 1.46 13.75 -5.48
CA HIS A 146 1.00 15.08 -5.13
C HIS A 146 2.15 15.99 -4.66
N LYS A 147 1.95 17.31 -4.79
CA LYS A 147 2.79 18.28 -4.09
C LYS A 147 2.45 18.25 -2.60
N GLN A 148 3.43 18.57 -1.76
CA GLN A 148 3.21 18.73 -0.32
C GLN A 148 2.38 20.00 -0.06
N CYS A 149 1.38 19.86 0.80
CA CYS A 149 0.55 20.94 1.33
C CYS A 149 0.87 21.25 2.79
N VAL A 150 1.59 20.36 3.49
CA VAL A 150 2.07 20.60 4.84
C VAL A 150 3.12 21.73 4.82
N GLN A 151 2.95 22.69 5.73
CA GLN A 151 3.83 23.85 5.91
C GLN A 151 4.64 23.70 7.18
#